data_AF-A0A1Z9FC05-F1
#
_entry.id   AF-A0A1Z9FC05-F1
#
_cell.length_a   1.000
_cell.length_b   1.000
_cell.length_c   1.000
_cell.angle_alpha   90.00
_cell.angle_beta   90.00
_cell.angle_gamma   90.00
#
_symmetry.space_group_name_H-M   'P 1'
#
loop_
_entity.id
_entity.type
_entity.pdbx_description
1 polymer ?
#
loop_
_entity_poly.entity_id
_entity_poly.type
_entity_poly.pdbx_seq_one_letter_code
_entity_poly.pdbx_strand_id
1 'polypeptide(L)'
;MAFFMWALIAPLQALPNAVLGALAEHDSPLNGEDLTTVLLALGIWDGSEALPGEWEADTGIANVSSAYLMARPKVFGIQALLVRASKRKGQLEELQITFADAGSFFGYLDRRIPDGISAEQAETLLQERVEQRKIQFEKFYASTAAELVGNLKMFDGRPREFKRGRTRGLRAIYRQFEYKESGLLIELLEAKDRLLRVRLRKREAVPKSWLDASLEELGTRDRLKALSAKVTRTDRGDVVLNGVEVVPQGYRPYCGLNTLVMVARYLGLHLDEDWLAVAGKFQNTGSAAGSDMLGLYSSVAREARFNLNRVSDYDHEIVRRSIRAGMPVIVWRRWDRQRDRLHSQISREFEKGEDQRFERPSEEEMPSKKKRSPLHASVIVGYNDERREIVFLESWEGLSKPRRMLVNEISHTADLTFSFRP
;
A
#
# COMPACT_ATOMS: atom_id res chain seq x y z
N MET A 1 -30.40 29.47 -28.55
CA MET A 1 -29.02 29.36 -28.01
C MET A 1 -29.09 28.59 -26.71
N ALA A 2 -28.79 27.29 -26.75
CA ALA A 2 -28.73 26.43 -25.56
C ALA A 2 -27.26 26.05 -25.36
N PHE A 3 -26.69 26.49 -24.24
CA PHE A 3 -25.32 26.19 -23.84
C PHE A 3 -25.23 24.74 -23.38
N PHE A 4 -24.52 23.92 -24.15
CA PHE A 4 -24.07 22.59 -23.75
C PHE A 4 -22.92 22.73 -22.75
N MET A 5 -23.16 22.51 -21.46
CA MET A 5 -22.08 22.23 -20.50
C MET A 5 -21.68 20.76 -20.64
N TRP A 6 -20.60 20.51 -21.38
CA TRP A 6 -19.81 19.30 -21.21
C TRP A 6 -18.94 19.46 -19.95
N ALA A 7 -19.53 19.16 -18.79
CA ALA A 7 -18.73 18.82 -17.63
C ALA A 7 -18.26 17.36 -17.81
N LEU A 8 -16.96 17.18 -18.02
CA LEU A 8 -16.27 15.90 -17.95
C LEU A 8 -16.34 15.38 -16.51
N ILE A 9 -17.49 14.83 -16.15
CA ILE A 9 -17.68 14.05 -14.93
C ILE A 9 -16.96 12.71 -15.17
N ALA A 10 -15.73 12.59 -14.67
CA ALA A 10 -15.18 11.27 -14.39
C ALA A 10 -16.22 10.53 -13.52
N PRO A 11 -16.60 9.28 -13.83
CA PRO A 11 -17.78 8.66 -13.24
C PRO A 11 -17.68 8.67 -11.71
N LEU A 12 -18.60 9.43 -11.11
CA LEU A 12 -18.82 9.66 -9.68
C LEU A 12 -19.33 8.39 -8.95
N GLN A 13 -18.95 7.19 -9.43
CA GLN A 13 -19.39 5.88 -8.93
C GLN A 13 -18.24 4.97 -8.47
N ALA A 14 -17.06 5.53 -8.24
CA ALA A 14 -16.01 4.86 -7.49
C ALA A 14 -16.30 5.01 -5.99
N LEU A 15 -16.77 3.97 -5.30
CA LEU A 15 -16.90 3.96 -3.83
C LEU A 15 -15.51 3.74 -3.22
N PRO A 16 -14.80 4.73 -2.70
CA PRO A 16 -13.36 4.69 -2.86
C PRO A 16 -12.60 3.89 -1.78
N ASN A 17 -11.29 3.70 -1.95
CA ASN A 17 -10.38 3.20 -0.91
C ASN A 17 -10.30 4.27 0.17
N ALA A 18 -9.98 3.93 1.43
CA ALA A 18 -10.00 4.86 2.57
C ALA A 18 -9.59 6.31 2.23
N VAL A 19 -8.44 6.45 1.56
CA VAL A 19 -7.84 7.72 1.14
C VAL A 19 -8.64 8.42 0.04
N LEU A 20 -8.89 7.76 -1.09
CA LEU A 20 -9.70 8.34 -2.17
C LEU A 20 -11.17 8.53 -1.74
N GLY A 21 -11.55 7.87 -0.65
CA GLY A 21 -12.87 7.79 -0.01
C GLY A 21 -13.22 9.13 0.53
N ALA A 22 -12.41 9.46 1.53
CA ALA A 22 -12.34 10.77 2.14
C ALA A 22 -12.21 11.87 1.07
N LEU A 23 -11.34 11.70 0.06
CA LEU A 23 -11.16 12.72 -0.99
C LEU A 23 -12.36 12.93 -1.92
N ALA A 24 -13.15 11.90 -2.18
CA ALA A 24 -14.33 12.02 -3.02
C ALA A 24 -15.47 12.75 -2.29
N GLU A 25 -15.55 12.58 -0.97
CA GLU A 25 -16.57 13.16 -0.10
C GLU A 25 -16.18 14.53 0.46
N HIS A 26 -14.89 14.89 0.43
CA HIS A 26 -14.38 16.15 0.95
C HIS A 26 -14.46 17.28 -0.09
N ASP A 27 -15.21 18.34 0.25
CA ASP A 27 -15.35 19.53 -0.58
C ASP A 27 -14.26 20.56 -0.23
N SER A 28 -13.20 20.59 -1.04
CA SER A 28 -12.06 21.49 -0.87
C SER A 28 -12.09 22.60 -1.91
N PRO A 29 -11.75 23.86 -1.54
CA PRO A 29 -11.61 24.96 -2.50
C PRO A 29 -10.47 24.74 -3.50
N LEU A 30 -9.58 23.78 -3.25
CA LEU A 30 -8.50 23.42 -4.17
C LEU A 30 -8.91 22.37 -5.21
N ASN A 31 -10.15 21.89 -5.18
CA ASN A 31 -10.66 20.95 -6.17
C ASN A 31 -10.70 21.61 -7.56
N GLY A 32 -9.97 21.04 -8.52
CA GLY A 32 -9.87 21.55 -9.89
C GLY A 32 -8.94 22.76 -10.09
N GLU A 33 -8.49 23.40 -9.01
CA GLU A 33 -7.50 24.49 -9.05
C GLU A 33 -6.14 23.97 -9.52
N ASP A 34 -5.45 24.73 -10.37
CA ASP A 34 -4.12 24.34 -10.87
C ASP A 34 -3.02 24.77 -9.89
N LEU A 35 -2.47 23.80 -9.16
CA LEU A 35 -1.44 24.02 -8.16
C LEU A 35 -0.02 23.87 -8.72
N THR A 36 0.17 23.78 -10.04
CA THR A 36 1.50 23.56 -10.63
C THR A 36 2.54 24.57 -10.14
N THR A 37 2.23 25.87 -10.26
CA THR A 37 3.16 26.93 -9.87
C THR A 37 3.44 26.91 -8.37
N VAL A 38 2.41 26.66 -7.55
CA VAL A 38 2.54 26.59 -6.08
C VAL A 38 3.40 25.40 -5.67
N LEU A 39 3.18 24.22 -6.24
CA LEU A 39 3.94 23.00 -5.90
C LEU A 39 5.37 22.98 -6.45
N LEU A 40 5.70 23.89 -7.37
CA LEU A 40 7.06 24.07 -7.89
C LEU A 40 7.79 25.26 -7.26
N ALA A 41 7.11 26.09 -6.46
CA ALA A 41 7.68 27.28 -5.85
C ALA A 41 8.80 26.94 -4.86
N LEU A 42 9.92 27.69 -4.89
CA LEU A 42 11.07 27.41 -4.03
C LEU A 42 10.70 27.44 -2.53
N GLY A 43 9.78 28.33 -2.15
CA GLY A 43 9.40 28.55 -0.75
C GLY A 43 8.83 27.32 -0.04
N ILE A 44 8.07 26.48 -0.75
CA ILE A 44 7.54 25.25 -0.13
C ILE A 44 8.63 24.19 0.09
N TRP A 45 9.71 24.24 -0.70
CA TRP A 45 10.80 23.28 -0.66
C TRP A 45 11.91 23.68 0.32
N ASP A 46 12.15 24.98 0.50
CA ASP A 46 13.05 25.48 1.55
C ASP A 46 12.38 25.62 2.93
N GLY A 47 11.04 25.55 2.97
CA GLY A 47 10.24 25.58 4.18
C GLY A 47 9.85 26.99 4.64
N SER A 48 10.10 28.02 3.83
CA SER A 48 9.62 29.38 4.07
C SER A 48 8.11 29.54 3.82
N GLU A 49 7.53 28.65 3.00
CA GLU A 49 6.08 28.60 2.74
C GLU A 49 5.51 27.23 3.14
N ALA A 50 4.25 27.23 3.59
CA ALA A 50 3.52 26.00 3.88
C ALA A 50 2.98 25.36 2.59
N LEU A 51 2.79 24.04 2.61
CA LEU A 51 2.03 23.36 1.56
C LEU A 51 0.58 23.87 1.58
N PRO A 52 -0.06 24.08 0.41
CA PRO A 52 -1.43 24.56 0.35
C PRO A 52 -2.42 23.50 0.83
N GLY A 53 -3.55 23.94 1.39
CA GLY A 53 -4.69 23.09 1.73
C GLY A 53 -4.54 22.28 3.01
N GLU A 54 -5.53 21.42 3.24
CA GLU A 54 -5.57 20.50 4.39
C GLU A 54 -4.87 19.18 4.03
N TRP A 55 -4.08 18.66 4.96
CA TRP A 55 -3.31 17.42 4.76
C TRP A 55 -3.65 16.41 5.83
N GLU A 56 -3.98 15.20 5.43
CA GLU A 56 -4.24 14.08 6.34
C GLU A 56 -3.02 13.17 6.43
N ALA A 57 -2.71 12.70 7.64
CA ALA A 57 -1.56 11.83 7.87
C ALA A 57 -1.71 10.49 7.11
N ASP A 58 -0.62 10.04 6.49
CA ASP A 58 -0.50 8.73 5.86
C ASP A 58 0.61 7.93 6.57
N THR A 59 0.61 6.62 6.39
CA THR A 59 1.62 5.73 6.96
C THR A 59 3.00 6.06 6.37
N GLY A 60 3.93 6.46 7.23
CA GLY A 60 5.28 6.86 6.82
C GLY A 60 6.28 5.70 6.87
N ILE A 61 7.55 6.06 6.91
CA ILE A 61 8.60 5.22 7.48
C ILE A 61 9.18 5.92 8.71
N ALA A 62 9.93 5.21 9.56
CA ALA A 62 10.29 5.68 10.90
C ALA A 62 10.84 7.12 11.01
N ASN A 63 11.58 7.60 10.01
CA ASN A 63 12.19 8.94 9.98
C ASN A 63 11.62 9.88 8.89
N VAL A 64 10.56 9.45 8.19
CA VAL A 64 9.89 10.22 7.14
C VAL A 64 8.39 10.09 7.32
N SER A 65 7.76 11.20 7.72
CA SER A 65 6.30 11.28 7.80
C SER A 65 5.70 11.42 6.40
N SER A 66 4.54 10.79 6.18
CA SER A 66 3.76 10.93 4.95
C SER A 66 2.43 11.61 5.25
N ALA A 67 1.92 12.38 4.31
CA ALA A 67 0.57 12.95 4.35
C ALA A 67 0.00 13.07 2.94
N TYR A 68 -1.32 13.08 2.79
CA TYR A 68 -1.98 13.34 1.52
C TYR A 68 -2.85 14.59 1.59
N LEU A 69 -2.88 15.33 0.48
CA LEU A 69 -3.67 16.54 0.33
C LEU A 69 -5.15 16.16 0.25
N MET A 70 -5.98 16.76 1.10
CA MET A 70 -7.44 16.65 1.10
C MET A 70 -8.06 17.46 -0.03
N ALA A 71 -7.61 17.24 -1.26
CA ALA A 71 -8.14 17.88 -2.45
C ALA A 71 -7.77 17.09 -3.71
N ARG A 72 -8.51 17.34 -4.79
CA ARG A 72 -8.21 16.86 -6.14
C ARG A 72 -7.87 18.08 -7.02
N PRO A 73 -6.65 18.62 -6.92
CA PRO A 73 -6.23 19.75 -7.76
C PRO A 73 -5.87 19.30 -9.17
N LYS A 74 -5.69 20.26 -10.06
CA LYS A 74 -4.88 20.05 -11.26
C LYS A 74 -3.41 20.26 -10.92
N VAL A 75 -2.54 19.45 -11.52
CA VAL A 75 -1.10 19.61 -11.49
C VAL A 75 -0.59 19.29 -12.90
N PHE A 76 0.28 20.15 -13.42
CA PHE A 76 0.65 20.21 -14.82
C PHE A 76 -0.57 20.30 -15.76
N GLY A 77 -1.59 21.09 -15.38
CA GLY A 77 -2.83 21.22 -16.13
C GLY A 77 -3.79 20.02 -16.05
N ILE A 78 -3.39 18.94 -15.39
CA ILE A 78 -4.13 17.66 -15.40
C ILE A 78 -4.68 17.36 -14.03
N GLN A 79 -5.91 16.86 -13.99
CA GLN A 79 -6.58 16.46 -12.76
C GLN A 79 -5.78 15.36 -12.04
N ALA A 80 -5.26 15.67 -10.85
CA ALA A 80 -4.63 14.69 -9.98
C ALA A 80 -5.72 13.86 -9.28
N LEU A 81 -5.43 12.56 -9.14
CA LEU A 81 -6.21 11.65 -8.27
C LEU A 81 -5.79 11.79 -6.81
N LEU A 82 -4.49 11.99 -6.59
CA LEU A 82 -3.91 12.03 -5.25
C LEU A 82 -2.57 12.77 -5.26
N VAL A 83 -2.37 13.64 -4.27
CA VAL A 83 -1.08 14.29 -4.00
C VAL A 83 -0.62 13.86 -2.61
N ARG A 84 0.55 13.22 -2.52
CA ARG A 84 1.20 12.84 -1.25
C ARG A 84 2.47 13.66 -1.03
N ALA A 85 2.75 14.01 0.21
CA ALA A 85 3.96 14.67 0.64
C ALA A 85 4.72 13.79 1.64
N SER A 86 6.02 13.64 1.39
CA SER A 86 6.95 13.02 2.33
C SER A 86 7.81 14.09 2.97
N LYS A 87 7.88 14.10 4.30
CA LYS A 87 8.68 15.07 5.05
C LYS A 87 9.68 14.37 5.96
N ARG A 88 10.93 14.85 5.95
CA ARG A 88 11.99 14.41 6.85
C ARG A 88 12.32 15.55 7.81
N LYS A 89 12.22 15.29 9.12
CA LYS A 89 12.45 16.32 10.16
C LYS A 89 11.63 17.61 9.90
N GLY A 90 10.38 17.45 9.42
CA GLY A 90 9.49 18.56 9.09
C GLY A 90 9.72 19.21 7.71
N GLN A 91 10.85 18.95 7.04
CA GLN A 91 11.14 19.52 5.72
C GLN A 91 10.62 18.63 4.60
N LEU A 92 10.09 19.25 3.54
CA LEU A 92 9.60 18.55 2.36
C LEU A 92 10.76 17.85 1.62
N GLU A 93 10.66 16.54 1.50
CA GLU A 93 11.62 15.69 0.79
C GLU A 93 11.12 15.34 -0.61
N GLU A 94 9.81 15.07 -0.74
CA GLU A 94 9.21 14.61 -1.98
C GLU A 94 7.71 14.93 -2.04
N LEU A 95 7.22 15.26 -3.24
CA LEU A 95 5.79 15.20 -3.57
C LEU A 95 5.57 14.08 -4.58
N GLN A 96 4.51 13.31 -4.39
CA GLN A 96 4.06 12.29 -5.34
C GLN A 96 2.66 12.65 -5.83
N ILE A 97 2.51 12.84 -7.13
CA ILE A 97 1.23 13.17 -7.77
C ILE A 97 0.80 12.01 -8.66
N THR A 98 -0.31 11.37 -8.33
CA THR A 98 -0.88 10.26 -9.11
C THR A 98 -1.99 10.77 -10.01
N PHE A 99 -1.93 10.46 -11.30
CA PHE A 99 -2.89 10.88 -12.33
C PHE A 99 -3.75 9.74 -12.84
N ALA A 100 -3.23 8.51 -12.80
CA ALA A 100 -3.99 7.31 -13.11
C ALA A 100 -3.51 6.17 -12.22
N ASP A 101 -4.43 5.43 -11.62
CA ASP A 101 -4.16 4.21 -10.86
C ASP A 101 -5.24 3.17 -11.15
N ALA A 102 -4.82 2.02 -11.66
CA ALA A 102 -5.70 0.90 -11.95
C ALA A 102 -6.25 0.26 -10.66
N GLY A 103 -5.50 0.24 -9.55
CA GLY A 103 -6.01 -0.30 -8.29
C GLY A 103 -7.31 0.38 -7.86
N SER A 104 -7.32 1.71 -7.95
CA SER A 104 -8.47 2.55 -7.66
C SER A 104 -9.52 2.50 -8.77
N PHE A 105 -9.14 2.44 -10.05
CA PHE A 105 -10.14 2.37 -11.12
C PHE A 105 -10.95 1.06 -11.13
N PHE A 106 -10.29 -0.08 -10.90
CA PHE A 106 -10.91 -1.41 -10.94
C PHE A 106 -11.39 -1.93 -9.58
N GLY A 107 -10.91 -1.35 -8.47
CA GLY A 107 -11.31 -1.75 -7.11
C GLY A 107 -12.81 -1.69 -6.83
N TYR A 108 -13.57 -0.98 -7.68
CA TYR A 108 -15.01 -0.75 -7.53
C TYR A 108 -15.82 -1.32 -8.70
N LEU A 109 -15.34 -2.40 -9.31
CA LEU A 109 -16.15 -3.08 -10.32
C LEU A 109 -17.43 -3.61 -9.66
N ASP A 110 -18.59 -3.22 -10.20
CA ASP A 110 -19.86 -3.75 -9.74
C ASP A 110 -19.94 -5.26 -10.07
N ARG A 111 -19.75 -6.06 -9.03
CA ARG A 111 -19.82 -7.52 -9.09
C ARG A 111 -21.20 -8.07 -8.78
N ARG A 112 -22.23 -7.22 -8.64
CA ARG A 112 -23.61 -7.68 -8.42
C ARG A 112 -24.09 -8.46 -9.64
N ILE A 113 -24.52 -9.68 -9.38
CA ILE A 113 -25.08 -10.60 -10.35
C ILE A 113 -26.61 -10.45 -10.28
N PRO A 114 -27.31 -10.19 -11.40
CA PRO A 114 -28.77 -10.16 -11.42
C PRO A 114 -29.37 -11.48 -10.93
N ASP A 115 -30.52 -11.41 -10.28
CA ASP A 115 -31.25 -12.62 -9.86
C ASP A 115 -31.69 -13.43 -11.08
N GLY A 116 -31.64 -14.76 -10.96
CA GLY A 116 -32.17 -15.69 -11.96
C GLY A 116 -31.24 -16.07 -13.12
N ILE A 117 -29.96 -15.66 -13.11
CA ILE A 117 -28.98 -16.09 -14.12
C ILE A 117 -28.09 -17.24 -13.63
N SER A 118 -27.63 -18.08 -14.56
CA SER A 118 -26.74 -19.22 -14.25
C SER A 118 -25.34 -18.74 -13.85
N ALA A 119 -24.55 -19.61 -13.22
CA ALA A 119 -23.16 -19.30 -12.85
C ALA A 119 -22.29 -18.96 -14.08
N GLU A 120 -22.51 -19.64 -15.20
CA GLU A 120 -21.81 -19.38 -16.47
C GLU A 120 -22.21 -18.01 -17.05
N GLN A 121 -23.50 -17.68 -17.05
CA GLN A 121 -23.98 -16.37 -17.48
C GLN A 121 -23.44 -15.24 -16.60
N ALA A 122 -23.37 -15.47 -15.29
CA ALA A 122 -22.77 -14.53 -14.35
C ALA A 122 -21.28 -14.31 -14.61
N GLU A 123 -20.53 -15.38 -14.91
CA GLU A 123 -19.11 -15.29 -15.25
C GLU A 123 -18.89 -14.48 -16.52
N THR A 124 -19.63 -14.78 -17.59
CA THR A 124 -19.58 -14.03 -18.86
C THR A 124 -19.90 -12.56 -18.66
N LEU A 125 -20.98 -12.24 -17.93
CA LEU A 125 -21.36 -10.85 -17.63
C LEU A 125 -20.27 -10.10 -16.87
N LEU A 126 -19.64 -10.74 -15.88
CA LEU A 126 -18.53 -10.15 -15.14
C LEU A 126 -17.30 -9.93 -16.03
N GLN A 127 -16.98 -10.87 -16.91
CA GLN A 127 -15.88 -10.74 -17.87
C GLN A 127 -16.12 -9.57 -18.83
N GLU A 128 -17.34 -9.44 -19.38
CA GLU A 128 -17.71 -8.32 -20.25
C GLU A 128 -17.59 -6.97 -19.53
N ARG A 129 -18.05 -6.87 -18.28
CA ARG A 129 -17.90 -5.66 -17.45
C ARG A 129 -16.43 -5.30 -17.21
N VAL A 130 -15.59 -6.30 -16.92
CA VAL A 130 -14.14 -6.11 -16.75
C VAL A 130 -13.53 -5.57 -18.05
N GLU A 131 -13.84 -6.18 -19.19
CA GLU A 131 -13.23 -5.78 -20.47
C GLU A 131 -13.67 -4.38 -20.91
N GLN A 132 -14.95 -4.03 -20.70
CA GLN A 132 -15.43 -2.66 -20.94
C GLN A 132 -14.69 -1.63 -20.07
N ARG A 133 -14.53 -1.91 -18.77
CA ARG A 133 -13.75 -1.05 -17.88
C ARG A 133 -12.28 -0.97 -18.28
N LYS A 134 -11.71 -2.06 -18.77
CA LYS A 134 -10.35 -2.10 -19.25
C LYS A 134 -10.14 -1.15 -20.44
N ILE A 135 -11.01 -1.23 -21.44
CA ILE A 135 -10.98 -0.31 -22.59
C ILE A 135 -11.12 1.16 -22.15
N GLN A 136 -12.02 1.44 -21.18
CA GLN A 136 -12.18 2.78 -20.62
C GLN A 136 -10.90 3.28 -19.94
N PHE A 137 -10.27 2.43 -19.13
CA PHE A 137 -9.05 2.78 -18.42
C PHE A 137 -7.88 2.98 -19.38
N GLU A 138 -7.70 2.11 -20.38
CA GLU A 138 -6.66 2.24 -21.39
C GLU A 138 -6.78 3.56 -22.16
N LYS A 139 -8.01 3.93 -22.55
CA LYS A 139 -8.27 5.22 -23.22
C LYS A 139 -7.94 6.40 -22.30
N PHE A 140 -8.43 6.38 -21.07
CA PHE A 140 -8.16 7.42 -20.07
C PHE A 140 -6.67 7.56 -19.76
N TYR A 141 -5.98 6.43 -19.57
CA TYR A 141 -4.55 6.39 -19.30
C TYR A 141 -3.77 6.98 -20.48
N ALA A 142 -4.07 6.52 -21.71
CA ALA A 142 -3.35 6.97 -22.90
C ALA A 142 -3.52 8.47 -23.16
N SER A 143 -4.74 9.02 -23.02
CA SER A 143 -4.96 10.45 -23.18
C SER A 143 -4.25 11.27 -22.10
N THR A 144 -4.37 10.85 -20.83
CA THR A 144 -3.75 11.54 -19.69
C THR A 144 -2.23 11.50 -19.77
N ALA A 145 -1.64 10.37 -20.15
CA ALA A 145 -0.20 10.23 -20.32
C ALA A 145 0.33 11.11 -21.46
N ALA A 146 -0.36 11.14 -22.61
CA ALA A 146 0.03 11.97 -23.75
C ALA A 146 0.01 13.46 -23.41
N GLU A 147 -1.05 13.92 -22.75
CA GLU A 147 -1.19 15.31 -22.29
C GLU A 147 -0.11 15.65 -21.25
N LEU A 148 0.10 14.78 -20.25
CA LEU A 148 1.10 15.01 -19.19
C LEU A 148 2.51 15.11 -19.77
N VAL A 149 2.88 14.20 -20.66
CA VAL A 149 4.17 14.24 -21.36
C VAL A 149 4.30 15.52 -22.19
N GLY A 150 3.23 15.96 -22.85
CA GLY A 150 3.20 17.25 -23.56
C GLY A 150 3.49 18.42 -22.63
N ASN A 151 2.82 18.47 -21.48
CA ASN A 151 2.96 19.56 -20.52
C ASN A 151 4.33 19.54 -19.84
N LEU A 152 4.88 18.37 -19.52
CA LEU A 152 6.21 18.24 -18.91
C LEU A 152 7.36 18.67 -19.84
N LYS A 153 7.19 18.53 -21.16
CA LYS A 153 8.18 19.01 -22.15
C LYS A 153 8.33 20.53 -22.17
N MET A 154 7.37 21.27 -21.63
CA MET A 154 7.49 22.73 -21.49
C MET A 154 8.54 23.12 -20.45
N PHE A 155 8.82 22.27 -19.47
CA PHE A 155 9.87 22.48 -18.47
C PHE A 155 11.24 21.99 -18.96
N ASP A 156 11.28 20.80 -19.58
CA ASP A 156 12.50 20.22 -20.13
C ASP A 156 12.22 19.40 -21.39
N GLY A 157 12.73 19.87 -22.53
CA GLY A 157 12.58 19.17 -23.81
C GLY A 157 13.45 17.91 -23.97
N ARG A 158 14.38 17.64 -23.04
CA ARG A 158 15.35 16.53 -23.12
C ARG A 158 15.38 15.71 -21.83
N PRO A 159 14.28 15.01 -21.49
CA PRO A 159 14.22 14.20 -20.27
C PRO A 159 15.24 13.06 -20.31
N ARG A 160 15.74 12.69 -19.14
CA ARG A 160 16.72 11.62 -18.95
C ARG A 160 16.05 10.40 -18.33
N GLU A 161 16.61 9.21 -18.59
CA GLU A 161 16.18 8.02 -17.89
C GLU A 161 16.83 7.96 -16.49
N PHE A 162 16.00 7.77 -15.45
CA PHE A 162 16.45 7.50 -14.09
C PHE A 162 15.90 6.16 -13.60
N LYS A 163 16.73 5.40 -12.89
CA LYS A 163 16.36 4.08 -12.35
C LYS A 163 16.44 4.07 -10.83
N ARG A 164 15.36 3.61 -10.19
CA ARG A 164 15.29 3.38 -8.74
C ARG A 164 14.96 1.93 -8.46
N GLY A 165 15.59 1.34 -7.46
CA GLY A 165 15.42 -0.05 -7.06
C GLY A 165 16.59 -0.92 -7.50
N ARG A 166 17.19 -1.63 -6.53
CA ARG A 166 18.33 -2.53 -6.76
C ARG A 166 17.89 -3.82 -7.42
N THR A 167 16.80 -4.39 -6.95
CA THR A 167 16.26 -5.65 -7.44
C THR A 167 15.54 -5.46 -8.78
N ARG A 168 15.68 -6.42 -9.69
CA ARG A 168 15.00 -6.38 -10.99
C ARG A 168 13.47 -6.31 -10.82
N GLY A 169 12.92 -6.99 -9.82
CA GLY A 169 11.49 -7.03 -9.54
C GLY A 169 10.90 -5.71 -9.04
N LEU A 170 11.70 -4.83 -8.43
CA LEU A 170 11.23 -3.53 -7.91
C LEU A 170 11.80 -2.34 -8.67
N ARG A 171 12.51 -2.57 -9.78
CA ARG A 171 13.18 -1.49 -10.50
C ARG A 171 12.15 -0.62 -11.25
N ALA A 172 11.99 0.61 -10.80
CA ALA A 172 11.25 1.64 -11.49
C ALA A 172 12.15 2.38 -12.49
N ILE A 173 11.58 2.71 -13.65
CA ILE A 173 12.21 3.52 -14.67
C ILE A 173 11.39 4.81 -14.79
N TYR A 174 12.06 5.94 -14.57
CA TYR A 174 11.48 7.27 -14.63
C TYR A 174 12.03 8.02 -15.83
N ARG A 175 11.20 8.89 -16.40
CA ARG A 175 11.63 9.98 -17.27
C ARG A 175 11.76 11.23 -16.41
N GLN A 176 12.99 11.69 -16.23
CA GLN A 176 13.35 12.81 -15.38
C GLN A 176 13.50 14.08 -16.20
N PHE A 177 12.73 15.09 -15.85
CA PHE A 177 12.74 16.44 -16.39
C PHE A 177 13.34 17.37 -15.32
N GLU A 178 14.02 18.44 -15.73
CA GLU A 178 14.57 19.43 -14.80
C GLU A 178 13.77 20.74 -14.85
N TYR A 179 13.27 21.20 -13.70
CA TYR A 179 12.72 22.53 -13.55
C TYR A 179 13.78 23.45 -12.92
N LYS A 180 14.45 24.22 -13.78
CA LYS A 180 15.65 24.97 -13.43
C LYS A 180 15.40 26.12 -12.46
N GLU A 181 14.22 26.74 -12.50
CA GLU A 181 13.90 27.94 -11.71
C GLU A 181 13.94 27.66 -10.21
N SER A 182 13.50 26.48 -9.76
CA SER A 182 13.55 26.07 -8.35
C SER A 182 14.49 24.89 -8.07
N GLY A 183 15.28 24.46 -9.06
CA GLY A 183 16.25 23.36 -8.91
C GLY A 183 15.60 22.00 -8.62
N LEU A 184 14.38 21.80 -9.11
CA LEU A 184 13.61 20.57 -8.89
C LEU A 184 13.79 19.57 -10.03
N LEU A 185 13.72 18.31 -9.66
CA LEU A 185 13.55 17.19 -10.58
C LEU A 185 12.07 16.80 -10.62
N ILE A 186 11.55 16.65 -11.83
CA ILE A 186 10.21 16.15 -12.11
C ILE A 186 10.37 14.76 -12.72
N GLU A 187 10.04 13.71 -11.97
CA GLU A 187 10.25 12.32 -12.37
C GLU A 187 8.92 11.66 -12.72
N LEU A 188 8.68 11.45 -14.01
CA LEU A 188 7.49 10.79 -14.53
C LEU A 188 7.70 9.26 -14.54
N LEU A 189 6.79 8.54 -13.89
CA LEU A 189 6.64 7.09 -13.97
C LEU A 189 5.45 6.75 -14.87
N GLU A 190 5.72 6.09 -15.99
CA GLU A 190 4.72 5.58 -16.92
C GLU A 190 4.67 4.04 -16.84
N ALA A 191 3.86 3.50 -15.93
CA ALA A 191 3.56 2.08 -15.91
C ALA A 191 2.28 1.84 -16.70
N LYS A 192 2.45 1.52 -17.99
CA LYS A 192 1.37 1.37 -18.97
C LYS A 192 0.17 0.60 -18.39
N ASP A 193 -1.01 1.19 -18.56
CA ASP A 193 -2.32 0.65 -18.16
C ASP A 193 -2.39 0.22 -16.68
N ARG A 194 -1.56 0.82 -15.83
CA ARG A 194 -1.52 0.53 -14.38
C ARG A 194 -1.33 1.77 -13.51
N LEU A 195 -0.28 2.56 -13.71
CA LEU A 195 0.06 3.69 -12.85
C LEU A 195 0.73 4.81 -13.65
N LEU A 196 0.17 6.01 -13.56
CA LEU A 196 0.76 7.24 -14.07
C LEU A 196 1.01 8.18 -12.89
N ARG A 197 2.28 8.46 -12.59
CA ARG A 197 2.66 9.22 -11.40
C ARG A 197 3.86 10.12 -11.69
N VAL A 198 3.85 11.33 -11.13
CA VAL A 198 5.00 12.23 -11.08
C VAL A 198 5.53 12.31 -9.66
N ARG A 199 6.86 12.34 -9.53
CA ARG A 199 7.54 12.68 -8.28
C ARG A 199 8.26 14.01 -8.45
N LEU A 200 8.08 14.92 -7.51
CA LEU A 200 8.85 16.15 -7.40
C LEU A 200 9.84 16.00 -6.26
N ARG A 201 11.07 16.47 -6.46
CA ARG A 201 12.11 16.48 -5.42
C ARG A 201 13.20 17.48 -5.74
N LYS A 202 13.97 17.89 -4.75
CA LYS A 202 15.23 18.63 -4.98
C LYS A 202 16.24 17.74 -5.71
N ARG A 203 17.12 18.38 -6.49
CA ARG A 203 18.19 17.73 -7.27
C ARG A 203 19.22 16.96 -6.43
N GLU A 204 19.33 17.25 -5.14
CA GLU A 204 20.26 16.58 -4.22
C GLU A 204 20.10 15.05 -4.24
N ALA A 205 21.20 14.35 -3.90
CA ALA A 205 21.45 12.93 -4.15
C ALA A 205 20.18 12.06 -4.16
N VAL A 206 19.64 11.82 -5.36
CA VAL A 206 18.43 11.00 -5.55
C VAL A 206 18.75 9.56 -5.16
N PRO A 207 18.08 8.97 -4.15
CA PRO A 207 18.32 7.60 -3.76
C PRO A 207 18.03 6.67 -4.94
N LYS A 208 19.04 5.93 -5.38
CA LYS A 208 18.89 4.85 -6.38
C LYS A 208 18.19 3.62 -5.80
N SER A 209 18.03 3.56 -4.48
CA SER A 209 17.43 2.46 -3.73
C SER A 209 16.04 2.83 -3.22
N TRP A 210 15.23 1.83 -2.93
CA TRP A 210 14.02 2.02 -2.15
C TRP A 210 14.30 2.09 -0.65
N LEU A 211 15.39 1.49 -0.18
CA LEU A 211 15.81 1.55 1.21
C LEU A 211 16.25 2.98 1.59
N ASP A 212 15.75 3.46 2.71
CA ASP A 212 16.07 4.79 3.22
C ASP A 212 17.58 4.98 3.41
N ALA A 213 18.10 6.15 3.05
CA ALA A 213 19.52 6.47 3.12
C ALA A 213 20.11 6.19 4.52
N SER A 214 19.37 6.52 5.58
CA SER A 214 19.86 6.31 6.95
C SER A 214 20.00 4.83 7.32
N LEU A 215 19.32 3.92 6.61
CA LEU A 215 19.45 2.46 6.81
C LEU A 215 20.41 1.82 5.82
N GLU A 216 20.65 2.47 4.67
CA GLU A 216 21.68 2.07 3.71
C GLU A 216 23.08 2.17 4.29
N GLU A 217 23.31 3.23 5.08
CA GLU A 217 24.58 3.53 5.75
C GLU A 217 24.87 2.55 6.90
N LEU A 218 23.84 1.92 7.46
CA LEU A 218 24.00 0.95 8.54
C LEU A 218 24.47 -0.42 8.04
N GLY A 219 25.42 -0.99 8.77
CA GLY A 219 25.79 -2.40 8.64
C GLY A 219 24.65 -3.34 9.06
N THR A 220 24.68 -4.59 8.59
CA THR A 220 23.65 -5.59 8.92
C THR A 220 23.47 -5.78 10.43
N ARG A 221 24.56 -5.78 11.20
CA ARG A 221 24.52 -5.92 12.66
C ARG A 221 23.76 -4.78 13.33
N ASP A 222 24.03 -3.54 12.94
CA ASP A 222 23.38 -2.36 13.55
C ASP A 222 21.91 -2.27 13.16
N ARG A 223 21.55 -2.64 11.92
CA ARG A 223 20.14 -2.78 11.51
C ARG A 223 19.41 -3.81 12.36
N LEU A 224 19.98 -5.00 12.54
CA LEU A 224 19.38 -6.06 13.37
C LEU A 224 19.23 -5.62 14.83
N LYS A 225 20.22 -4.90 15.37
CA LYS A 225 20.14 -4.31 16.71
C LYS A 225 19.00 -3.30 16.82
N ALA A 226 18.87 -2.39 15.85
CA ALA A 226 17.81 -1.41 15.80
C ALA A 226 16.42 -2.06 15.68
N LEU A 227 16.28 -3.14 14.90
CA LEU A 227 15.04 -3.91 14.79
C LEU A 227 14.70 -4.63 16.09
N SER A 228 15.68 -5.31 16.72
CA SER A 228 15.47 -6.02 17.98
C SER A 228 15.07 -5.07 19.12
N ALA A 229 15.52 -3.82 19.08
CA ALA A 229 15.12 -2.79 20.05
C ALA A 229 13.65 -2.37 19.94
N LYS A 230 12.96 -2.71 18.84
CA LYS A 230 11.52 -2.46 18.67
C LYS A 230 10.64 -3.55 19.31
N VAL A 231 11.24 -4.59 19.88
CA VAL A 231 10.53 -5.68 20.57
C VAL A 231 10.24 -5.27 22.01
N THR A 232 8.98 -5.32 22.42
CA THR A 232 8.53 -5.05 23.79
C THR A 232 7.92 -6.30 24.40
N ARG A 233 8.16 -6.51 25.70
CA ARG A 233 7.43 -7.46 26.52
C ARG A 233 6.46 -6.70 27.40
N THR A 234 5.18 -7.09 27.37
CA THR A 234 4.15 -6.48 28.22
C THR A 234 4.06 -7.23 29.55
N ASP A 235 3.50 -6.58 30.56
CA ASP A 235 3.25 -7.21 31.88
C ASP A 235 2.28 -8.40 31.79
N ARG A 236 1.49 -8.46 30.70
CA ARG A 236 0.57 -9.56 30.40
C ARG A 236 1.20 -10.68 29.55
N GLY A 237 2.53 -10.68 29.41
CA GLY A 237 3.30 -11.74 28.77
C GLY A 237 3.36 -11.68 27.24
N ASP A 238 2.81 -10.63 26.61
CA ASP A 238 2.91 -10.48 25.15
C ASP A 238 4.34 -10.07 24.76
N VAL A 239 4.86 -10.66 23.70
CA VAL A 239 6.08 -10.22 23.01
C VAL A 239 5.66 -9.62 21.67
N VAL A 240 5.77 -8.31 21.52
CA VAL A 240 5.21 -7.57 20.38
C VAL A 240 6.23 -6.63 19.73
N LEU A 241 6.06 -6.39 18.45
CA LEU A 241 6.79 -5.40 17.67
C LEU A 241 6.05 -4.06 17.70
N ASN A 242 6.78 -3.00 18.04
CA ASN A 242 6.28 -1.64 17.94
C ASN A 242 6.61 -1.03 16.57
N GLY A 243 5.72 -0.17 16.07
CA GLY A 243 5.98 0.65 14.87
C GLY A 243 5.70 -0.02 13.53
N VAL A 244 4.99 -1.16 13.50
CA VAL A 244 4.37 -1.66 12.27
C VAL A 244 3.05 -0.92 12.09
N GLU A 245 3.01 0.04 11.19
CA GLU A 245 1.80 0.82 10.88
C GLU A 245 0.92 0.07 9.88
N VAL A 246 -0.41 0.22 10.01
CA VAL A 246 -1.40 -0.40 9.14
C VAL A 246 -1.57 0.41 7.87
N VAL A 247 -1.44 -0.26 6.72
CA VAL A 247 -1.71 0.35 5.40
C VAL A 247 -3.06 -0.15 4.89
N PRO A 248 -4.13 0.65 4.93
CA PRO A 248 -5.47 0.20 4.58
C PRO A 248 -5.62 -0.10 3.08
N GLN A 249 -6.14 -1.28 2.75
CA GLN A 249 -6.36 -1.70 1.36
C GLN A 249 -7.66 -1.13 0.78
N GLY A 250 -8.62 -0.74 1.64
CA GLY A 250 -9.99 -0.38 1.24
C GLY A 250 -10.70 -1.56 0.56
N TYR A 251 -11.43 -1.29 -0.52
CA TYR A 251 -12.10 -2.33 -1.32
C TYR A 251 -11.20 -3.04 -2.34
N ARG A 252 -9.91 -2.66 -2.42
CA ARG A 252 -8.97 -3.30 -3.36
C ARG A 252 -8.67 -4.74 -2.92
N PRO A 253 -8.50 -5.69 -3.86
CA PRO A 253 -8.12 -7.07 -3.56
C PRO A 253 -6.62 -7.19 -3.23
N TYR A 254 -6.09 -6.23 -2.47
CA TYR A 254 -4.66 -5.98 -2.29
C TYR A 254 -4.16 -6.43 -0.91
N CYS A 255 -4.88 -7.31 -0.21
CA CYS A 255 -4.46 -7.79 1.12
C CYS A 255 -2.98 -8.21 1.14
N GLY A 256 -2.55 -9.04 0.19
CA GLY A 256 -1.14 -9.45 0.10
C GLY A 256 -0.15 -8.35 -0.28
N LEU A 257 -0.57 -7.27 -0.96
CA LEU A 257 0.28 -6.12 -1.28
C LEU A 257 0.38 -5.18 -0.09
N ASN A 258 -0.75 -4.81 0.51
CA ASN A 258 -0.80 -3.92 1.66
C ASN A 258 -0.03 -4.49 2.86
N THR A 259 -0.20 -5.78 3.18
CA THR A 259 0.61 -6.41 4.24
C THR A 259 2.10 -6.41 3.90
N LEU A 260 2.46 -6.53 2.62
CA LEU A 260 3.85 -6.41 2.17
C LEU A 260 4.37 -4.98 2.31
N VAL A 261 3.56 -3.95 2.02
CA VAL A 261 3.90 -2.54 2.26
C VAL A 261 4.14 -2.29 3.75
N MET A 262 3.27 -2.80 4.63
CA MET A 262 3.44 -2.65 6.09
C MET A 262 4.82 -3.14 6.54
N VAL A 263 5.22 -4.35 6.10
CA VAL A 263 6.54 -4.90 6.43
C VAL A 263 7.65 -4.16 5.70
N ALA A 264 7.48 -3.79 4.43
CA ALA A 264 8.47 -3.03 3.67
C ALA A 264 8.79 -1.68 4.32
N ARG A 265 7.76 -0.91 4.71
CA ARG A 265 7.90 0.40 5.39
C ARG A 265 8.51 0.25 6.78
N TYR A 266 8.13 -0.78 7.52
CA TYR A 266 8.77 -1.12 8.80
C TYR A 266 10.28 -1.40 8.66
N LEU A 267 10.67 -2.04 7.56
CA LEU A 267 12.08 -2.28 7.18
C LEU A 267 12.75 -1.06 6.51
N GLY A 268 12.03 0.06 6.41
CA GLY A 268 12.50 1.35 5.89
C GLY A 268 12.59 1.44 4.37
N LEU A 269 11.79 0.67 3.66
CA LEU A 269 11.61 0.84 2.22
C LEU A 269 10.53 1.88 1.92
N HIS A 270 10.85 2.84 1.07
CA HIS A 270 9.94 3.84 0.50
C HIS A 270 9.05 3.24 -0.58
N LEU A 271 8.19 2.29 -0.21
CA LEU A 271 7.29 1.59 -1.13
C LEU A 271 5.83 1.87 -0.78
N ASP A 272 4.97 1.83 -1.80
CA ASP A 272 3.52 1.88 -1.69
C ASP A 272 2.88 0.76 -2.50
N GLU A 273 1.62 0.49 -2.19
CA GLU A 273 0.87 -0.63 -2.73
C GLU A 273 0.63 -0.50 -4.24
N ASP A 274 0.53 0.72 -4.77
CA ASP A 274 0.29 0.95 -6.20
C ASP A 274 1.54 0.57 -7.01
N TRP A 275 2.73 0.99 -6.56
CA TRP A 275 3.98 0.56 -7.19
C TRP A 275 4.21 -0.94 -7.04
N LEU A 276 3.92 -1.51 -5.87
CA LEU A 276 4.01 -2.97 -5.68
C LEU A 276 3.03 -3.73 -6.58
N ALA A 277 1.86 -3.16 -6.87
CA ALA A 277 0.91 -3.75 -7.80
C ALA A 277 1.39 -3.69 -9.26
N VAL A 278 2.16 -2.66 -9.64
CA VAL A 278 2.86 -2.62 -10.93
C VAL A 278 3.97 -3.67 -10.97
N ALA A 279 4.87 -3.64 -9.99
CA ALA A 279 6.03 -4.51 -9.88
C ALA A 279 5.64 -6.00 -9.84
N GLY A 280 4.57 -6.33 -9.12
CA GLY A 280 4.00 -7.67 -9.02
C GLY A 280 3.17 -8.09 -10.22
N LYS A 281 3.04 -7.26 -11.27
CA LYS A 281 2.22 -7.53 -12.47
C LYS A 281 0.78 -7.89 -12.11
N PHE A 282 0.22 -7.16 -11.14
CA PHE A 282 -1.13 -7.42 -10.67
C PHE A 282 -2.14 -7.17 -11.78
N GLN A 283 -3.11 -8.07 -11.91
CA GLN A 283 -4.10 -8.03 -12.99
C GLN A 283 -5.30 -7.16 -12.59
N ASN A 284 -5.92 -6.51 -13.57
CA ASN A 284 -7.11 -5.66 -13.40
C ASN A 284 -8.41 -6.48 -13.34
N THR A 285 -8.38 -7.67 -12.72
CA THR A 285 -9.50 -8.64 -12.71
C THR A 285 -10.14 -8.79 -11.32
N GLY A 286 -9.62 -8.05 -10.34
CA GLY A 286 -10.05 -8.13 -8.96
C GLY A 286 -9.65 -9.46 -8.27
N SER A 287 -8.56 -10.08 -8.75
CA SER A 287 -7.90 -11.27 -8.19
C SER A 287 -6.39 -11.10 -8.33
N ALA A 288 -5.62 -11.68 -7.40
CA ALA A 288 -4.17 -11.78 -7.52
C ALA A 288 -3.73 -12.90 -8.50
N ALA A 289 -4.66 -13.67 -9.06
CA ALA A 289 -4.33 -14.73 -10.02
C ALA A 289 -3.56 -14.17 -11.23
N GLY A 290 -2.46 -14.82 -11.60
CA GLY A 290 -1.57 -14.39 -12.69
C GLY A 290 -0.54 -13.32 -12.30
N SER A 291 -0.53 -12.85 -11.06
CA SER A 291 0.50 -11.94 -10.55
C SER A 291 1.73 -12.67 -9.98
N ASP A 292 2.90 -12.01 -9.98
CA ASP A 292 4.15 -12.53 -9.44
C ASP A 292 4.33 -12.13 -7.96
N MET A 293 3.36 -12.47 -7.12
CA MET A 293 3.41 -12.12 -5.69
C MET A 293 4.59 -12.75 -4.96
N LEU A 294 4.93 -14.00 -5.29
CA LEU A 294 6.04 -14.70 -4.62
C LEU A 294 7.40 -14.09 -5.01
N GLY A 295 7.61 -13.78 -6.29
CA GLY A 295 8.80 -13.08 -6.76
C GLY A 295 8.90 -11.66 -6.22
N LEU A 296 7.75 -10.98 -6.03
CA LEU A 296 7.66 -9.66 -5.44
C LEU A 296 8.08 -9.66 -3.96
N TYR A 297 7.56 -10.58 -3.13
CA TYR A 297 7.95 -10.71 -1.72
C TYR A 297 9.47 -10.93 -1.60
N SER A 298 10.02 -11.79 -2.45
CA SER A 298 11.46 -12.07 -2.49
C SER A 298 12.27 -10.82 -2.90
N SER A 299 11.74 -10.00 -3.80
CA SER A 299 12.37 -8.75 -4.22
C SER A 299 12.33 -7.69 -3.13
N VAL A 300 11.22 -7.57 -2.40
CA VAL A 300 11.11 -6.68 -1.22
C VAL A 300 12.12 -7.07 -0.15
N ALA A 301 12.24 -8.36 0.17
CA ALA A 301 13.25 -8.82 1.14
C ALA A 301 14.67 -8.42 0.71
N ARG A 302 15.04 -8.72 -0.54
CA ARG A 302 16.37 -8.38 -1.06
C ARG A 302 16.63 -6.87 -1.12
N GLU A 303 15.63 -6.07 -1.45
CA GLU A 303 15.74 -4.61 -1.47
C GLU A 303 16.01 -4.06 -0.08
N ALA A 304 15.39 -4.63 0.95
CA ALA A 304 15.68 -4.35 2.36
C ALA A 304 16.97 -5.00 2.88
N ARG A 305 17.74 -5.69 2.02
CA ARG A 305 18.96 -6.45 2.35
C ARG A 305 18.72 -7.60 3.34
N PHE A 306 17.61 -8.30 3.14
CA PHE A 306 17.24 -9.53 3.84
C PHE A 306 16.95 -10.65 2.83
N ASN A 307 16.96 -11.88 3.33
CA ASN A 307 16.45 -13.06 2.67
C ASN A 307 14.98 -13.27 3.02
N LEU A 308 14.26 -13.96 2.14
CA LEU A 308 12.89 -14.39 2.40
C LEU A 308 12.86 -15.90 2.64
N ASN A 309 12.50 -16.31 3.84
CA ASN A 309 12.14 -17.69 4.11
C ASN A 309 10.63 -17.88 3.96
N ARG A 310 10.24 -18.72 2.99
CA ARG A 310 8.86 -19.07 2.67
C ARG A 310 8.63 -20.55 2.96
N VAL A 311 7.57 -20.86 3.70
CA VAL A 311 7.14 -22.23 4.00
C VAL A 311 5.65 -22.39 3.70
N SER A 312 5.21 -23.62 3.38
CA SER A 312 3.82 -23.98 3.05
C SER A 312 2.88 -24.12 4.23
N ASP A 313 3.40 -23.93 5.44
CA ASP A 313 2.68 -24.18 6.68
C ASP A 313 3.05 -23.10 7.70
N TYR A 314 2.49 -23.19 8.88
CA TYR A 314 2.83 -22.34 10.01
C TYR A 314 3.73 -23.10 11.00
N ASP A 315 4.81 -22.46 11.41
CA ASP A 315 5.72 -22.95 12.45
C ASP A 315 5.86 -21.86 13.52
N HIS A 316 5.37 -22.15 14.72
CA HIS A 316 5.36 -21.20 15.82
C HIS A 316 6.78 -20.79 16.26
N GLU A 317 7.76 -21.69 16.21
CA GLU A 317 9.15 -21.37 16.57
C GLU A 317 9.82 -20.48 15.54
N ILE A 318 9.48 -20.63 14.25
CA ILE A 318 9.92 -19.67 13.22
C ILE A 318 9.36 -18.28 13.51
N VAL A 319 8.07 -18.19 13.88
CA VAL A 319 7.43 -16.91 14.23
C VAL A 319 8.07 -16.30 15.47
N ARG A 320 8.21 -17.06 16.57
CA ARG A 320 8.84 -16.59 17.82
C ARG A 320 10.25 -16.04 17.56
N ARG A 321 11.08 -16.77 16.78
CA ARG A 321 12.43 -16.30 16.43
C ARG A 321 12.41 -15.03 15.59
N SER A 322 11.51 -14.94 14.62
CA SER A 322 11.37 -13.73 13.78
C SER A 322 10.98 -12.52 14.62
N ILE A 323 9.96 -12.64 15.46
CA ILE A 323 9.50 -11.55 16.34
C ILE A 323 10.59 -11.14 17.32
N ARG A 324 11.31 -12.08 17.96
CA ARG A 324 12.43 -11.75 18.87
C ARG A 324 13.58 -11.02 18.17
N ALA A 325 13.78 -11.25 16.88
CA ALA A 325 14.74 -10.53 16.05
C ALA A 325 14.23 -9.17 15.55
N GLY A 326 13.02 -8.76 15.96
CA GLY A 326 12.41 -7.50 15.53
C GLY A 326 11.77 -7.58 14.15
N MET A 327 11.48 -8.76 13.60
CA MET A 327 11.05 -8.96 12.22
C MET A 327 9.60 -9.46 12.14
N PRO A 328 8.66 -8.69 11.54
CA PRO A 328 7.30 -9.14 11.32
C PRO A 328 7.24 -10.37 10.40
N VAL A 329 6.16 -11.13 10.50
CA VAL A 329 5.90 -12.30 9.65
C VAL A 329 4.61 -12.08 8.88
N ILE A 330 4.62 -12.31 7.58
CA ILE A 330 3.38 -12.30 6.79
C ILE A 330 2.88 -13.73 6.69
N VAL A 331 1.58 -13.94 6.88
CA VAL A 331 0.92 -15.23 6.71
C VAL A 331 -0.24 -15.07 5.73
N TRP A 332 -0.28 -15.92 4.71
CA TRP A 332 -1.46 -16.09 3.88
C TRP A 332 -2.27 -17.23 4.47
N ARG A 333 -3.50 -16.95 4.88
CA ARG A 333 -4.35 -17.85 5.64
C ARG A 333 -5.77 -17.89 5.09
N ARG A 334 -6.46 -18.98 5.38
CA ARG A 334 -7.90 -19.12 5.21
C ARG A 334 -8.61 -18.23 6.21
N TRP A 335 -9.68 -17.60 5.74
CA TRP A 335 -10.41 -16.60 6.49
C TRP A 335 -11.91 -16.82 6.37
N ASP A 336 -12.64 -16.48 7.43
CA ASP A 336 -14.08 -16.29 7.41
C ASP A 336 -14.49 -15.16 8.35
N ARG A 337 -15.73 -14.68 8.15
CA ARG A 337 -16.28 -13.53 8.88
C ARG A 337 -16.61 -13.84 10.34
N GLN A 338 -16.92 -15.09 10.69
CA GLN A 338 -17.33 -15.45 12.04
C GLN A 338 -16.14 -15.41 12.98
N ARG A 339 -15.03 -16.06 12.61
CA ARG A 339 -13.77 -16.02 13.35
C ARG A 339 -13.23 -14.60 13.44
N ASP A 340 -13.35 -13.83 12.38
CA ASP A 340 -12.89 -12.44 12.36
C ASP A 340 -13.57 -11.53 13.40
N ARG A 341 -14.90 -11.70 13.54
CA ARG A 341 -15.68 -10.99 14.57
C ARG A 341 -15.22 -11.39 15.97
N LEU A 342 -14.97 -12.68 16.20
CA LEU A 342 -14.47 -13.19 17.47
C LEU A 342 -13.09 -12.62 17.81
N HIS A 343 -12.15 -12.62 16.85
CA HIS A 343 -10.83 -12.00 17.03
C HIS A 343 -10.96 -10.53 17.43
N SER A 344 -11.87 -9.80 16.78
CA SER A 344 -12.11 -8.38 17.03
C SER A 344 -12.80 -8.11 18.37
N GLN A 345 -13.67 -9.01 18.83
CA GLN A 345 -14.34 -8.91 20.12
C GLN A 345 -13.32 -9.13 21.25
N ILE A 346 -12.66 -10.29 21.25
CA ILE A 346 -11.72 -10.67 22.32
C ILE A 346 -10.54 -9.70 22.39
N SER A 347 -10.05 -9.19 21.26
CA SER A 347 -8.97 -8.19 21.28
C SER A 347 -9.42 -6.87 21.92
N ARG A 348 -10.68 -6.45 21.70
CA ARG A 348 -11.24 -5.23 22.33
C ARG A 348 -11.45 -5.39 23.83
N GLU A 349 -11.93 -6.55 24.27
CA GLU A 349 -12.07 -6.88 25.70
C GLU A 349 -10.69 -6.93 26.37
N PHE A 350 -9.71 -7.58 25.73
CA PHE A 350 -8.34 -7.61 26.21
C PHE A 350 -7.72 -6.21 26.33
N GLU A 351 -7.98 -5.29 25.39
CA GLU A 351 -7.53 -3.90 25.51
C GLU A 351 -8.13 -3.16 26.71
N LYS A 352 -9.35 -3.51 27.14
CA LYS A 352 -10.01 -2.95 28.33
C LYS A 352 -9.49 -3.54 29.65
N GLY A 353 -8.55 -4.47 29.59
CA GLY A 353 -7.98 -5.14 30.77
C GLY A 353 -8.70 -6.43 31.15
N GLU A 354 -9.69 -6.86 30.37
CA GLU A 354 -10.36 -8.14 30.60
C GLU A 354 -9.45 -9.31 30.19
N ASP A 355 -9.63 -10.46 30.84
CA ASP A 355 -8.78 -11.65 30.64
C ASP A 355 -9.47 -12.77 29.85
N GLN A 356 -10.43 -12.40 29.00
CA GLN A 356 -11.16 -13.36 28.17
C GLN A 356 -10.20 -14.18 27.29
N ARG A 357 -10.35 -15.50 27.31
CA ARG A 357 -9.58 -16.45 26.49
C ARG A 357 -10.43 -16.90 25.30
N PHE A 358 -9.77 -17.25 24.20
CA PHE A 358 -10.43 -17.99 23.14
C PHE A 358 -10.75 -19.41 23.61
N GLU A 359 -11.97 -19.86 23.34
CA GLU A 359 -12.25 -21.30 23.30
C GLU A 359 -11.54 -21.91 22.08
N ARG A 360 -10.99 -23.12 22.26
CA ARG A 360 -10.30 -23.82 21.18
C ARG A 360 -11.34 -24.29 20.15
N PRO A 361 -11.31 -23.75 18.91
CA PRO A 361 -12.25 -24.21 17.88
C PRO A 361 -11.92 -25.63 17.43
N SER A 362 -12.94 -26.37 17.03
CA SER A 362 -12.78 -27.61 16.26
C SER A 362 -12.27 -27.32 14.85
N GLU A 363 -11.65 -28.30 14.21
CA GLU A 363 -11.24 -28.16 12.79
C GLU A 363 -12.43 -27.95 11.85
N GLU A 364 -13.59 -28.49 12.20
CA GLU A 364 -14.83 -28.32 11.46
C GLU A 364 -15.44 -26.93 11.59
N GLU A 365 -15.01 -26.11 12.54
CA GLU A 365 -15.43 -24.71 12.65
C GLU A 365 -14.46 -23.77 11.92
N MET A 366 -13.20 -24.18 11.73
CA MET A 366 -12.16 -23.31 11.17
C MET A 366 -12.26 -23.18 9.64
N PRO A 367 -11.91 -22.01 9.07
CA PRO A 367 -11.90 -21.83 7.63
C PRO A 367 -10.80 -22.69 7.01
N SER A 368 -11.04 -23.24 5.82
CA SER A 368 -10.09 -24.14 5.19
C SER A 368 -10.19 -24.14 3.67
N LYS A 369 -9.14 -24.66 3.01
CA LYS A 369 -9.15 -24.86 1.56
C LYS A 369 -10.26 -25.82 1.12
N LYS A 370 -10.55 -26.86 1.93
CA LYS A 370 -11.63 -27.83 1.67
C LYS A 370 -13.01 -27.16 1.62
N LYS A 371 -13.24 -26.17 2.49
CA LYS A 371 -14.46 -25.34 2.53
C LYS A 371 -14.47 -24.22 1.48
N ARG A 372 -13.43 -24.13 0.65
CA ARG A 372 -13.21 -23.02 -0.30
C ARG A 372 -13.25 -21.65 0.38
N SER A 373 -12.82 -21.58 1.65
CA SER A 373 -12.75 -20.32 2.40
C SER A 373 -11.80 -19.34 1.70
N PRO A 374 -12.14 -18.04 1.65
CA PRO A 374 -11.29 -17.01 1.06
C PRO A 374 -9.87 -17.02 1.63
N LEU A 375 -8.90 -16.67 0.79
CA LEU A 375 -7.53 -16.43 1.20
C LEU A 375 -7.37 -14.97 1.61
N HIS A 376 -6.69 -14.73 2.73
CA HIS A 376 -6.37 -13.40 3.23
C HIS A 376 -4.93 -13.35 3.73
N ALA A 377 -4.30 -12.17 3.68
CA ALA A 377 -2.95 -11.97 4.17
C ALA A 377 -2.99 -11.15 5.47
N SER A 378 -2.27 -11.62 6.49
CA SER A 378 -2.16 -10.95 7.79
C SER A 378 -0.69 -10.74 8.16
N VAL A 379 -0.39 -9.71 8.96
CA VAL A 379 0.96 -9.45 9.49
C VAL A 379 1.01 -9.84 10.96
N ILE A 380 1.74 -10.90 11.30
CA ILE A 380 2.02 -11.24 12.69
C ILE A 380 3.08 -10.28 13.22
N VAL A 381 2.74 -9.60 14.31
CA VAL A 381 3.57 -8.62 15.00
C VAL A 381 3.89 -9.02 16.44
N GLY A 382 3.37 -10.15 16.92
CA GLY A 382 3.70 -10.63 18.26
C GLY A 382 3.14 -12.01 18.58
N TYR A 383 3.39 -12.44 19.81
CA TYR A 383 2.86 -13.69 20.35
C TYR A 383 2.76 -13.64 21.88
N ASN A 384 1.98 -14.56 22.45
CA ASN A 384 1.91 -14.83 23.87
C ASN A 384 1.95 -16.35 24.10
N ASP A 385 3.03 -16.83 24.71
CA ASP A 385 3.27 -18.27 24.90
C ASP A 385 2.31 -18.89 25.93
N GLU A 386 2.00 -18.17 27.00
CA GLU A 386 1.11 -18.64 28.07
C GLU A 386 -0.32 -18.82 27.55
N ARG A 387 -0.79 -17.84 26.79
CA ARG A 387 -2.12 -17.84 26.17
C ARG A 387 -2.18 -18.66 24.89
N ARG A 388 -1.04 -19.07 24.34
CA ARG A 388 -0.91 -19.74 23.04
C ARG A 388 -1.57 -18.95 21.92
N GLU A 389 -1.28 -17.65 21.88
CA GLU A 389 -1.86 -16.71 20.92
C GLU A 389 -0.78 -16.07 20.06
N ILE A 390 -1.13 -15.71 18.83
CA ILE A 390 -0.39 -14.72 18.05
C ILE A 390 -1.09 -13.36 18.11
N VAL A 391 -0.30 -12.30 17.95
CA VAL A 391 -0.77 -10.92 17.81
C VAL A 391 -0.51 -10.49 16.38
N PHE A 392 -1.54 -10.00 15.68
CA PHE A 392 -1.46 -9.71 14.25
C PHE A 392 -2.23 -8.45 13.85
N LEU A 393 -1.85 -7.86 12.74
CA LEU A 393 -2.50 -6.74 12.08
C LEU A 393 -3.15 -7.20 10.78
N GLU A 394 -4.24 -6.54 10.40
CA GLU A 394 -4.85 -6.67 9.07
C GLU A 394 -4.74 -5.36 8.31
N SER A 395 -4.76 -5.46 6.99
CA SER A 395 -4.79 -4.32 6.09
C SER A 395 -6.19 -3.75 5.83
N TRP A 396 -7.22 -4.11 6.61
CA TRP A 396 -8.55 -3.53 6.40
C TRP A 396 -8.69 -2.15 7.06
N GLU A 397 -9.51 -1.31 6.45
CA GLU A 397 -9.81 0.02 6.93
C GLU A 397 -10.50 -0.01 8.31
N GLY A 398 -10.19 0.99 9.15
CA GLY A 398 -10.71 1.08 10.52
C GLY A 398 -10.10 0.10 11.52
N LEU A 399 -9.20 -0.80 11.09
CA LEU A 399 -8.47 -1.72 11.96
C LEU A 399 -7.01 -1.30 12.13
N SER A 400 -6.76 -0.30 12.96
CA SER A 400 -5.40 0.19 13.25
C SER A 400 -4.72 -0.53 14.42
N LYS A 401 -5.45 -1.38 15.14
CA LYS A 401 -4.97 -2.04 16.36
C LYS A 401 -4.65 -3.51 16.16
N PRO A 402 -3.60 -4.04 16.82
CA PRO A 402 -3.31 -5.47 16.81
C PRO A 402 -4.46 -6.31 17.38
N ARG A 403 -4.77 -7.40 16.69
CA ARG A 403 -5.74 -8.41 17.10
C ARG A 403 -5.04 -9.71 17.52
N ARG A 404 -5.80 -10.62 18.11
CA ARG A 404 -5.30 -11.87 18.68
C ARG A 404 -6.03 -13.07 18.06
N MET A 405 -5.32 -14.18 17.87
CA MET A 405 -5.92 -15.48 17.55
C MET A 405 -5.06 -16.60 18.14
N LEU A 406 -5.65 -17.78 18.32
CA LEU A 406 -4.91 -18.93 18.85
C LEU A 406 -3.86 -19.45 17.86
N VAL A 407 -2.75 -19.97 18.40
CA VAL A 407 -1.69 -20.62 17.63
C VAL A 407 -2.22 -21.84 16.86
N ASN A 408 -3.15 -22.62 17.42
CA ASN A 408 -3.74 -23.75 16.70
C ASN A 408 -4.61 -23.30 15.53
N GLU A 409 -5.27 -22.14 15.64
CA GLU A 409 -6.11 -21.60 14.56
C GLU A 409 -5.25 -21.13 13.38
N ILE A 410 -4.20 -20.35 13.64
CA ILE A 410 -3.30 -19.94 12.54
C ILE A 410 -2.57 -21.14 11.94
N SER A 411 -2.23 -22.13 12.78
CA SER A 411 -1.60 -23.37 12.32
C SER A 411 -2.47 -24.18 11.37
N HIS A 412 -3.79 -24.19 11.58
CA HIS A 412 -4.74 -24.89 10.72
C HIS A 412 -5.06 -24.11 9.43
N THR A 413 -5.05 -22.78 9.51
CA THR A 413 -5.54 -21.92 8.44
C THR A 413 -4.44 -21.41 7.49
N ALA A 414 -3.17 -21.49 7.87
CA ALA A 414 -2.07 -20.99 7.05
C ALA A 414 -1.84 -21.82 5.78
N ASP A 415 -1.77 -21.14 4.63
CA ASP A 415 -1.37 -21.69 3.34
C ASP A 415 0.11 -21.38 3.03
N LEU A 416 0.60 -20.20 3.45
CA LEU A 416 2.00 -19.77 3.30
C LEU A 416 2.42 -18.86 4.45
N THR A 417 3.63 -19.08 4.97
CA THR A 417 4.26 -18.20 5.96
C THR A 417 5.56 -17.61 5.42
N PHE A 418 5.72 -16.30 5.55
CA PHE A 418 6.83 -15.50 5.02
C PHE A 418 7.56 -14.80 6.16
N SER A 419 8.82 -15.19 6.38
CA SER A 419 9.70 -14.61 7.40
C SER A 419 10.92 -13.98 6.73
N PHE A 420 11.20 -12.73 7.07
CA PHE A 420 12.37 -12.01 6.59
C PHE A 420 13.56 -12.36 7.50
N ARG A 421 14.70 -12.71 6.92
CA ARG A 421 15.90 -13.17 7.65
C ARG A 421 17.13 -12.38 7.21
N PRO A 422 18.08 -12.07 8.11
CA PRO A 422 19.37 -11.49 7.72
C PRO A 422 20.16 -12.30 6.68
#